data_AF-A0A7X6NTE4-F1
#
_entry.id   AF-A0A7X6NTE4-F1
#
_cell.length_a   1.000
_cell.length_b   1.000
_cell.length_c   1.000
_cell.angle_alpha   90.00
_cell.angle_beta   90.00
_cell.angle_gamma   90.00
#
_symmetry.space_group_name_H-M   'P 1'
#
loop_
_entity.id
_entity.type
_entity.pdbx_description
1 polymer ?
#
loop_
_entity_poly.entity_id
_entity_poly.type
_entity_poly.pdbx_seq_one_letter_code
_entity_poly.pdbx_strand_id
1 'polypeptide(L)'
;MRSLWSWLRSSGTTVVVLVGIAVIPAVYAAVLIGANSDPPGNLDRVPAAIVNSDRPARPDTEGGVEVRLGEQLTDELLDDGGGSASFDWRVMADTDARAALEDGEIYVLLTI
;
A
#
# COMPACT_ATOMS: atom_id res chain seq x y z
N MET A 1 -16.33 -20.64 -39.85
CA MET A 1 -16.10 -21.00 -38.42
C MET A 1 -15.79 -22.48 -38.19
N ARG A 2 -16.45 -23.47 -38.84
CA ARG A 2 -16.22 -24.91 -38.56
C ARG A 2 -14.84 -25.45 -38.97
N SER A 3 -14.18 -24.88 -39.99
CA SER A 3 -12.85 -25.34 -40.45
C SER A 3 -11.69 -24.92 -39.54
N LEU A 4 -11.84 -23.82 -38.80
CA LEU A 4 -10.82 -23.31 -37.88
C LEU A 4 -10.65 -24.26 -36.69
N TRP A 5 -11.76 -24.79 -36.20
CA TRP A 5 -11.81 -25.69 -35.04
C TRP A 5 -11.23 -27.08 -35.34
N SER A 6 -11.44 -27.60 -36.56
CA SER A 6 -10.85 -28.87 -36.99
C SER A 6 -9.36 -28.74 -37.31
N TRP A 7 -8.91 -27.58 -37.80
CA TRP A 7 -7.50 -27.26 -38.02
C TRP A 7 -6.74 -27.06 -36.69
N LEU A 8 -7.35 -26.39 -35.71
CA LEU A 8 -6.77 -26.22 -34.36
C LEU A 8 -6.52 -27.58 -33.68
N ARG A 9 -7.46 -28.52 -33.83
CA ARG A 9 -7.41 -29.84 -33.18
C ARG A 9 -6.49 -30.86 -33.89
N SER A 10 -6.04 -30.58 -35.12
CA SER A 10 -5.19 -31.52 -35.88
C SER A 10 -3.69 -31.35 -35.63
N SER A 11 -3.27 -30.18 -35.13
CA SER A 11 -1.86 -29.82 -34.98
C SER A 11 -1.53 -29.53 -33.52
N GLY A 12 -1.16 -30.57 -32.76
CA GLY A 12 -0.87 -30.46 -31.32
C GLY A 12 0.16 -29.38 -30.99
N THR A 13 1.19 -29.21 -31.83
CA THR A 13 2.21 -28.15 -31.69
C THR A 13 1.62 -26.74 -31.79
N THR A 14 0.65 -26.51 -32.69
CA THR A 14 0.01 -25.20 -32.86
C THR A 14 -0.77 -24.81 -31.61
N VAL A 15 -1.47 -25.76 -30.98
CA VAL A 15 -2.19 -25.52 -29.72
C VAL A 15 -1.21 -25.16 -28.61
N VAL A 16 -0.07 -25.86 -28.50
CA VAL A 16 0.97 -25.56 -27.49
C VAL A 16 1.52 -24.13 -27.67
N VAL A 17 1.80 -23.72 -28.91
CA VAL A 17 2.30 -22.37 -29.20
C VAL A 17 1.26 -21.30 -28.86
N LEU A 18 -0.01 -21.51 -29.22
CA LEU A 18 -1.09 -20.58 -28.88
C LEU A 18 -1.31 -20.46 -27.37
N VAL A 19 -1.21 -21.57 -26.63
CA VAL A 19 -1.27 -21.56 -25.16
C VAL A 19 -0.08 -20.78 -24.60
N GLY A 20 1.14 -21.01 -25.08
CA GLY A 20 2.32 -20.27 -24.64
C GLY A 20 2.19 -18.76 -24.83
N ILE A 21 1.64 -18.31 -25.97
CA ILE A 21 1.37 -16.89 -26.24
C ILE A 21 0.32 -16.33 -25.28
N ALA A 22 -0.75 -17.08 -24.98
CA ALA A 22 -1.81 -16.66 -24.07
C ALA A 22 -1.36 -16.61 -22.59
N VAL A 23 -0.36 -17.41 -22.21
CA VAL A 23 0.17 -17.44 -20.84
C VAL A 23 0.81 -16.11 -20.44
N ILE A 24 1.55 -15.45 -21.35
CA ILE A 24 2.24 -14.19 -21.04
C ILE A 24 1.27 -13.09 -20.52
N PRO A 25 0.21 -12.70 -21.26
CA PRO A 25 -0.74 -11.71 -20.76
C PRO A 25 -1.57 -12.23 -19.58
N ALA A 26 -1.83 -13.54 -19.48
CA ALA A 26 -2.57 -14.11 -18.35
C ALA A 26 -1.78 -14.00 -17.03
N VAL A 27 -0.46 -14.25 -17.06
CA VAL A 27 0.42 -14.06 -15.90
C VAL A 27 0.43 -12.59 -15.48
N TYR A 28 0.57 -11.68 -16.44
CA TYR A 28 0.52 -10.25 -16.14
C TYR A 28 -0.82 -9.85 -15.49
N ALA A 29 -1.95 -10.28 -16.07
CA ALA A 29 -3.27 -10.02 -15.50
C ALA A 29 -3.42 -10.62 -14.11
N ALA A 30 -2.92 -11.83 -13.86
CA ALA A 30 -2.97 -12.48 -12.55
C ALA A 30 -2.18 -11.71 -11.49
N VAL A 31 -0.96 -11.25 -11.82
CA VAL A 31 -0.14 -10.41 -10.93
C VAL A 31 -0.85 -9.09 -10.64
N LEU A 32 -1.41 -8.44 -11.67
CA LEU A 32 -2.11 -7.17 -11.52
C LEU A 32 -3.36 -7.32 -10.63
N ILE A 33 -4.16 -8.36 -10.87
CA ILE A 33 -5.33 -8.67 -10.04
C ILE A 33 -4.87 -8.92 -8.62
N GLY A 34 -3.86 -9.77 -8.39
CA GLY A 34 -3.36 -10.06 -7.06
C GLY A 34 -2.89 -8.80 -6.31
N ALA A 35 -2.11 -7.93 -6.96
CA ALA A 35 -1.62 -6.69 -6.38
C ALA A 35 -2.73 -5.67 -6.06
N ASN A 36 -3.87 -5.73 -6.74
CA ASN A 36 -4.96 -4.75 -6.60
C ASN A 36 -6.22 -5.31 -5.92
N SER A 37 -6.26 -6.62 -5.60
CA SER A 37 -7.45 -7.25 -5.03
C SER A 37 -7.62 -6.96 -3.53
N ASP A 38 -6.54 -6.68 -2.80
CA ASP A 38 -6.60 -6.19 -1.42
C ASP A 38 -5.37 -5.33 -1.04
N PRO A 39 -5.28 -4.08 -1.56
CA PRO A 39 -4.22 -3.15 -1.18
C PRO A 39 -4.24 -2.79 0.31
N PRO A 40 -5.41 -2.51 0.94
CA PRO A 40 -5.51 -2.29 2.38
C PRO A 40 -4.94 -3.47 3.17
N GLY A 41 -5.45 -4.70 2.98
CA GLY A 41 -5.09 -5.85 3.83
C GLY A 41 -3.63 -6.32 3.81
N ASN A 42 -2.73 -5.62 3.08
CA ASN A 42 -1.28 -5.85 3.13
C ASN A 42 -0.48 -4.60 3.55
N LEU A 43 -1.14 -3.45 3.73
CA LEU A 43 -0.48 -2.22 4.19
C LEU A 43 -0.01 -2.33 5.64
N ASP A 44 -0.70 -3.13 6.46
CA ASP A 44 -0.38 -3.46 7.86
C ASP A 44 1.00 -4.13 8.04
N ARG A 45 1.61 -4.58 6.94
CA ARG A 45 2.96 -5.18 6.93
C ARG A 45 4.03 -4.27 6.40
N VAL A 46 3.68 -3.05 5.99
CA VAL A 46 4.62 -2.07 5.43
C VAL A 46 5.06 -1.15 6.57
N PRO A 47 6.32 -1.25 7.04
CA PRO A 47 6.79 -0.42 8.15
C PRO A 47 6.82 1.05 7.75
N ALA A 48 6.25 1.89 8.61
CA ALA A 48 6.17 3.33 8.42
C ALA A 48 6.54 4.05 9.72
N ALA A 49 7.05 5.28 9.59
CA ALA A 49 7.37 6.12 10.73
C ALA A 49 6.64 7.45 10.67
N ILE A 50 6.23 7.92 11.85
CA ILE A 50 5.75 9.28 12.08
C ILE A 50 6.70 10.02 13.01
N VAL A 51 7.07 11.23 12.62
CA VAL A 51 7.83 12.20 13.42
C VAL A 51 6.91 13.38 13.68
N ASN A 52 6.48 13.56 14.92
CA ASN A 52 5.59 14.64 15.31
C ASN A 52 6.39 15.74 16.04
N SER A 53 6.58 16.87 15.37
CA SER A 53 7.16 18.11 15.88
C SER A 53 6.12 19.22 16.07
N ASP A 54 4.83 18.91 15.84
CA ASP A 54 3.71 19.84 16.00
C ASP A 54 3.58 20.29 17.46
N ARG A 55 2.99 21.47 17.66
CA ARG A 55 2.76 22.03 18.98
C ARG A 55 1.30 22.39 19.16
N PRO A 56 0.77 22.28 20.40
CA PRO A 56 -0.58 22.73 20.70
C PRO A 56 -0.83 24.17 20.24
N ALA A 57 -1.96 24.39 19.58
CA ALA A 57 -2.39 25.70 19.11
C ALA A 57 -3.77 26.04 19.67
N ARG A 58 -3.99 27.32 20.01
CA ARG A 58 -5.31 27.83 20.40
C ARG A 58 -5.85 28.70 19.26
N PRO A 59 -7.07 28.44 18.75
CA PRO A 59 -7.69 29.27 17.73
C PRO A 59 -7.98 30.68 18.25
N ASP A 60 -7.79 31.70 17.41
CA ASP A 60 -8.17 33.11 17.67
C ASP A 60 -9.69 33.33 17.53
N THR A 61 -10.49 32.46 18.14
CA THR A 61 -11.95 32.56 18.18
C THR A 61 -12.38 32.78 19.63
N GLU A 62 -13.47 33.54 19.85
CA GLU A 62 -14.03 33.74 21.17
C GLU A 62 -14.40 32.38 21.80
N GLY A 63 -13.73 32.01 22.89
CA GLY A 63 -13.88 30.69 23.53
C GLY A 63 -13.00 29.57 22.97
N GLY A 64 -11.97 29.87 22.17
CA GLY A 64 -11.05 28.89 21.60
C GLY A 64 -10.39 27.97 22.64
N VAL A 65 -10.56 26.65 22.44
CA VAL A 65 -9.91 25.61 23.24
C VAL A 65 -8.58 25.24 22.59
N GLU A 66 -7.58 24.87 23.41
CA GLU A 66 -6.30 24.35 22.90
C GLU A 66 -6.54 23.06 22.11
N VAL A 67 -5.95 22.99 20.92
CA VAL A 67 -6.05 21.84 20.02
C VAL A 67 -4.66 21.26 19.82
N ARG A 68 -4.56 19.93 19.93
CA ARG A 68 -3.32 19.16 19.73
C ARG A 68 -3.49 18.28 18.50
N LEU A 69 -3.49 18.90 17.31
CA LEU A 69 -3.79 18.22 16.05
C LEU A 69 -2.74 17.17 15.72
N GLY A 70 -1.45 17.47 15.89
CA GLY A 70 -0.40 16.51 15.62
C GLY A 70 -0.49 15.28 16.52
N GLU A 71 -0.77 15.46 17.82
CA GLU A 71 -0.99 14.33 18.75
C GLU A 71 -2.20 13.50 18.34
N GLN A 72 -3.34 14.14 18.04
CA GLN A 72 -4.55 13.43 17.60
C GLN A 72 -4.33 12.64 16.30
N LEU A 73 -3.60 13.22 15.35
CA LEU A 73 -3.23 12.53 14.11
C LEU A 73 -2.28 11.36 14.39
N THR A 74 -1.32 11.53 15.29
CA THR A 74 -0.39 10.46 15.69
C THR A 74 -1.15 9.30 16.31
N ASP A 75 -2.07 9.59 17.23
CA ASP A 75 -2.88 8.58 17.90
C ASP A 75 -3.79 7.84 16.90
N GLU A 76 -4.44 8.55 15.97
CA GLU A 76 -5.30 7.94 14.94
C GLU A 76 -4.52 7.03 13.98
N LEU A 77 -3.26 7.38 13.67
CA LEU A 77 -2.41 6.54 12.82
C LEU A 77 -1.91 5.29 13.54
N LEU A 78 -1.74 5.35 14.86
CA LEU A 78 -1.33 4.22 15.70
C LEU A 78 -2.51 3.33 16.13
N ASP A 79 -3.74 3.87 16.12
CA ASP A 79 -4.94 3.11 16.47
C ASP A 79 -5.38 2.23 15.29
N ASP A 80 -4.88 1.00 15.27
CA ASP A 80 -5.29 -0.05 14.33
C ASP A 80 -6.78 -0.48 14.50
N GLY A 81 -7.52 0.12 15.44
CA GLY A 81 -8.81 -0.34 15.98
C GLY A 81 -10.06 -0.16 15.11
N GLY A 82 -9.94 0.31 13.86
CA GLY A 82 -11.08 0.77 13.05
C GLY A 82 -11.40 0.03 11.75
N GLY A 83 -10.67 -1.04 11.39
CA GLY A 83 -10.98 -1.85 10.21
C GLY A 83 -10.55 -1.27 8.84
N SER A 84 -9.77 -0.20 8.82
CA SER A 84 -9.10 0.30 7.62
C SER A 84 -7.63 -0.06 7.74
N ALA A 85 -7.14 -0.97 6.91
CA ALA A 85 -5.76 -1.41 7.02
C ALA A 85 -4.80 -0.25 6.67
N SER A 86 -4.02 0.12 7.69
CA SER A 86 -3.05 1.22 7.72
C SER A 86 -1.63 0.66 7.64
N PHE A 87 -0.61 1.51 7.52
CA PHE A 87 0.78 1.09 7.65
C PHE A 87 1.11 0.61 9.07
N ASP A 88 2.19 -0.15 9.26
CA ASP A 88 2.75 -0.46 10.59
C ASP A 88 3.49 0.78 11.12
N TRP A 89 2.71 1.73 11.65
CA TRP A 89 3.20 3.03 12.09
C TRP A 89 3.97 2.94 13.39
N ARG A 90 5.11 3.64 13.44
CA ARG A 90 5.92 3.80 14.66
C ARG A 90 6.31 5.25 14.85
N VAL A 91 6.24 5.73 16.09
CA VAL A 91 6.76 7.05 16.42
C VAL A 91 8.28 6.98 16.49
N MET A 92 8.96 7.86 15.75
CA MET A 92 10.41 7.93 15.71
C MET A 92 10.92 9.36 15.91
N ALA A 93 12.19 9.49 16.32
CA ALA A 93 12.88 10.77 16.24
C ALA A 93 13.27 11.08 14.80
N ASP A 94 13.32 12.36 14.46
CA ASP A 94 13.60 12.88 13.12
C ASP A 94 14.91 12.33 12.49
N THR A 95 15.97 12.19 13.29
CA THR A 95 17.24 11.61 12.84
C THR A 95 17.13 10.12 12.55
N ASP A 96 16.47 9.40 13.44
CA ASP A 96 16.39 7.94 13.39
C ASP A 96 15.45 7.50 12.26
N ALA A 97 14.36 8.25 12.06
CA ALA A 97 13.41 8.00 10.98
C ALA A 97 14.05 8.18 9.60
N ARG A 98 14.94 9.17 9.43
CA ARG A 98 15.68 9.33 8.17
C ARG A 98 16.68 8.21 7.94
N ALA A 99 17.43 7.82 8.97
CA ALA A 99 18.35 6.68 8.87
C ALA A 99 17.60 5.38 8.53
N ALA A 100 16.49 5.11 9.22
CA ALA A 100 15.64 3.95 8.94
C ALA A 100 15.06 3.95 7.51
N LEU A 101 14.74 5.12 6.96
CA LEU A 101 14.28 5.25 5.56
C LEU A 101 15.41 4.98 4.56
N GLU A 102 16.62 5.47 4.85
CA GLU A 102 17.82 5.24 4.02
C GLU A 102 18.26 3.76 4.03
N ASP A 103 18.20 3.12 5.21
CA ASP A 103 18.55 1.71 5.40
C ASP A 103 17.45 0.75 4.91
N GLY A 104 16.25 1.28 4.59
CA GLY A 104 15.11 0.51 4.11
C GLY A 104 14.38 -0.29 5.19
N GLU A 105 14.58 0.08 6.47
CA GLU A 105 13.84 -0.48 7.62
C GLU A 105 12.39 0.01 7.64
N ILE A 106 12.14 1.20 7.11
CA ILE A 106 10.82 1.77 6.84
C ILE A 106 10.72 2.19 5.37
N TYR A 107 9.49 2.25 4.85
CA TYR A 107 9.22 2.66 3.47
C TYR A 107 8.47 3.97 3.35
N VAL A 108 7.90 4.46 4.46
CA VAL A 108 7.12 5.69 4.53
C VAL A 108 7.56 6.49 5.76
N LEU A 109 7.81 7.78 5.56
CA LEU A 109 8.10 8.74 6.61
C LEU A 109 7.11 9.90 6.52
N LEU A 110 6.32 10.09 7.57
CA LEU A 110 5.44 11.25 7.74
C LEU A 110 6.04 12.17 8.81
N THR A 111 6.19 13.44 8.48
CA THR A 111 6.67 14.47 9.42
C THR A 111 5.66 15.59 9.48
N ILE A 112 5.29 15.99 10.69
CA ILE A 112 4.32 17.06 10.98
C ILE A 112 4.88 18.03 12.02
#